data_AF-A0A964IC23-F1
#
_entry.id   AF-A0A964IC23-F1
#
_cell.length_a   1.000
_cell.length_b   1.000
_cell.length_c   1.000
_cell.angle_alpha   90.00
_cell.angle_beta   90.00
_cell.angle_gamma   90.00
#
_symmetry.space_group_name_H-M   'P 1'
#
loop_
_entity.id
_entity.type
_entity.pdbx_description
1 polymer ?
#
loop_
_entity_poly.entity_id
_entity_poly.type
_entity_poly.pdbx_seq_one_letter_code
_entity_poly.pdbx_strand_id
1 'polypeptide(L)'
;MFTGEREFWLLSRQPDRWEALLRDSLTNCVSRDHGLETLDREMERARRSKQPLSILMVDIDQFKLINDGLGHLRGDELLREVGTLLT
;
A
#
# COMPACT_ATOMS: atom_id res chain seq x y z
N MET A 1 -14.98 2.53 -45.84
CA MET A 1 -15.75 2.91 -44.64
C MET A 1 -14.87 2.56 -43.45
N PHE A 2 -14.13 3.54 -42.97
CA PHE A 2 -13.27 3.45 -41.78
C PHE A 2 -14.14 3.46 -40.53
N THR A 3 -13.86 2.56 -39.57
CA THR A 3 -13.76 2.82 -38.11
C THR A 3 -13.78 1.49 -37.35
N GLY A 4 -12.64 0.81 -37.25
CA GLY A 4 -12.49 -0.40 -36.41
C GLY A 4 -11.38 -0.28 -35.36
N GLU A 5 -10.48 0.69 -35.50
CA GLU A 5 -9.30 0.78 -34.62
C GLU A 5 -9.49 1.71 -33.42
N ARG A 6 -10.53 2.57 -33.42
CA ARG A 6 -10.73 3.55 -32.33
C ARG A 6 -11.33 2.94 -31.06
N GLU A 7 -11.97 1.77 -31.14
CA GLU A 7 -12.55 1.09 -29.96
C GLU A 7 -11.55 0.19 -29.23
N PHE A 8 -10.51 -0.31 -29.92
CA PHE A 8 -9.48 -1.16 -29.31
C PHE A 8 -8.58 -0.39 -28.33
N TRP A 9 -8.44 0.93 -28.51
CA TRP A 9 -7.71 1.81 -27.61
C TRP A 9 -8.47 2.22 -26.34
N LEU A 10 -9.79 1.97 -26.27
CA LEU A 10 -10.60 2.27 -25.07
C LEU A 10 -10.59 1.13 -24.03
N LEU A 11 -10.31 -0.11 -24.46
CA LEU A 11 -10.26 -1.29 -23.56
C LEU A 11 -8.85 -1.57 -22.99
N SER A 12 -7.81 -0.94 -23.53
CA SER A 12 -6.41 -1.20 -23.17
C SER A 12 -5.84 -0.22 -22.12
N ARG A 13 -6.69 0.64 -21.54
CA ARG A 13 -6.28 1.63 -20.54
C ARG A 13 -6.93 1.34 -19.19
N GLN A 14 -6.49 0.27 -18.52
CA GLN A 14 -6.67 0.12 -17.07
C GLN A 14 -5.35 0.46 -16.34
N PRO A 15 -4.92 1.74 -16.28
CA PRO A 15 -3.79 2.14 -15.45
C PRO A 15 -4.05 1.90 -13.95
N ASP A 16 -5.32 1.78 -13.54
CA ASP A 16 -5.74 1.77 -12.13
C ASP A 16 -5.39 0.47 -11.39
N ARG A 17 -5.26 -0.65 -12.12
CA ARG A 17 -5.12 -1.96 -11.50
C ARG A 17 -3.72 -2.21 -10.94
N TRP A 18 -2.70 -1.55 -11.50
CA TRP A 18 -1.33 -1.62 -10.99
C TRP A 18 -1.14 -0.77 -9.74
N GLU A 19 -1.67 0.45 -9.72
CA GLU A 19 -1.62 1.30 -8.52
C GLU A 19 -2.35 0.66 -7.34
N ALA A 20 -3.49 0.01 -7.58
CA ALA A 20 -4.25 -0.73 -6.57
C ALA A 20 -3.50 -1.97 -6.00
N LEU A 21 -2.48 -2.48 -6.68
CA LEU A 21 -1.63 -3.56 -6.17
C LEU A 21 -0.46 -3.04 -5.32
N LEU A 22 -0.05 -1.79 -5.54
CA LEU A 22 1.10 -1.18 -4.86
C LEU A 22 0.75 -0.61 -3.49
N ARG A 23 -0.52 -0.24 -3.27
CA ARG A 23 -0.98 0.40 -2.03
C ARG A 23 -2.20 -0.30 -1.45
N ASP A 24 -2.25 -0.32 -0.12
CA ASP A 24 -3.43 -0.73 0.63
C ASP A 24 -4.55 0.29 0.45
N SER A 25 -5.76 -0.19 0.15
CA SER A 25 -6.89 0.68 -0.22
C SER A 25 -7.50 1.42 0.97
N LEU A 26 -7.30 0.94 2.19
CA LEU A 26 -7.81 1.58 3.39
C LEU A 26 -6.86 2.67 3.86
N THR A 27 -5.56 2.38 3.93
CA THR A 27 -4.56 3.24 4.60
C THR A 27 -3.69 4.04 3.64
N ASN A 28 -3.71 3.70 2.34
CA ASN A 28 -2.79 4.20 1.32
C ASN A 28 -1.30 3.87 1.57
N CYS A 29 -0.99 3.09 2.62
CA CYS A 29 0.36 2.56 2.84
C CYS A 29 0.76 1.61 1.71
N VAL A 30 2.06 1.38 1.54
CA VAL A 30 2.55 0.38 0.60
C VAL A 30 2.00 -0.99 0.96
N SER A 31 1.50 -1.74 -0.03
CA SER A 31 0.97 -3.08 0.18
C SER A 31 2.06 -4.01 0.72
N ARG A 32 1.65 -5.04 1.48
CA ARG A 32 2.60 -5.97 2.11
C ARG A 32 3.60 -6.55 1.11
N ASP A 33 3.12 -7.04 -0.02
CA ASP A 33 3.96 -7.72 -1.01
C ASP A 33 4.99 -6.76 -1.62
N HIS A 34 4.55 -5.53 -1.97
CA HIS A 34 5.46 -4.53 -2.52
C HIS A 34 6.45 -3.99 -1.48
N GLY A 35 6.02 -3.88 -0.22
CA GLY A 35 6.87 -3.47 0.90
C GLY A 35 7.99 -4.47 1.16
N LEU A 36 7.68 -5.78 1.13
CA LEU A 36 8.69 -6.83 1.27
C LEU A 36 9.68 -6.85 0.10
N GLU A 37 9.19 -6.74 -1.14
CA GLU A 37 10.06 -6.64 -2.31
C GLU A 37 10.99 -5.40 -2.24
N THR A 38 10.46 -4.27 -1.77
CA THR A 38 11.25 -3.06 -1.55
C THR A 38 12.30 -3.25 -0.47
N LEU A 39 11.95 -3.91 0.64
CA LEU A 39 12.87 -4.21 1.71
C LEU A 39 14.04 -5.10 1.22
N ASP A 40 13.76 -6.14 0.44
CA ASP A 40 14.80 -7.01 -0.13
C ASP A 40 15.79 -6.22 -0.99
N ARG A 41 15.30 -5.33 -1.86
CA ARG A 41 16.13 -4.44 -2.67
C ARG A 41 16.99 -3.50 -1.82
N GLU A 42 16.42 -2.88 -0.79
CA GLU A 42 17.15 -1.97 0.09
C GLU A 42 18.18 -2.71 0.95
N MET A 43 17.90 -3.95 1.39
CA MET A 43 18.87 -4.79 2.08
C MET A 43 20.08 -5.10 1.19
N GLU A 44 19.86 -5.48 -0.08
CA GLU A 44 20.97 -5.68 -1.02
C GLU A 44 21.76 -4.40 -1.28
N ARG A 45 21.05 -3.27 -1.42
CA ARG A 45 21.68 -1.95 -1.63
C ARG A 45 22.56 -1.58 -0.45
N ALA A 46 22.06 -1.71 0.78
CA ALA A 46 22.80 -1.45 2.01
C ALA A 46 24.06 -2.32 2.12
N ARG A 47 23.95 -3.62 1.76
CA ARG A 47 25.11 -4.53 1.69
C ARG A 47 26.16 -4.05 0.68
N ARG A 48 25.75 -3.64 -0.52
CA ARG A 48 26.66 -3.15 -1.57
C ARG A 48 27.32 -1.81 -1.22
N SER A 49 26.55 -0.90 -0.64
CA SER A 49 27.02 0.46 -0.29
C SER A 49 27.72 0.54 1.07
N LYS A 50 27.68 -0.53 1.87
CA LYS A 50 28.14 -0.58 3.27
C LYS A 50 27.49 0.50 4.15
N GLN A 51 26.27 0.89 3.83
CA GLN A 51 25.49 1.83 4.63
C GLN A 51 24.57 1.07 5.59
N PRO A 52 24.36 1.55 6.83
CA PRO A 52 23.42 0.95 7.75
C PRO A 52 21.97 1.10 7.24
N LEU A 53 21.15 0.08 7.47
CA LEU A 53 19.72 0.06 7.21
C LEU A 53 18.99 -0.23 8.53
N SER A 54 17.93 0.53 8.81
CA SER A 54 17.06 0.33 9.97
C SER A 54 15.65 0.01 9.52
N ILE A 55 14.95 -0.82 10.29
CA ILE A 55 13.56 -1.21 10.04
C ILE A 55 12.77 -0.92 11.33
N LEU A 56 11.59 -0.35 11.18
CA LEU A 56 10.63 -0.15 12.27
C LEU A 56 9.38 -1.00 12.01
N MET A 57 8.98 -1.77 13.01
CA MET A 57 7.70 -2.48 13.02
C MET A 57 6.79 -1.78 14.03
N VAL A 58 5.59 -1.39 13.59
CA VAL A 58 4.60 -0.65 14.38
C VAL A 58 3.35 -1.51 14.50
N ASP A 59 2.76 -1.54 15.68
CA ASP A 59 1.47 -2.18 15.96
C ASP A 59 0.56 -1.18 16.70
N ILE A 60 -0.76 -1.25 16.46
CA ILE A 60 -1.73 -0.39 17.15
C ILE A 60 -2.22 -1.12 18.40
N ASP A 61 -1.76 -0.66 19.56
CA ASP A 61 -2.15 -1.22 20.85
C ASP A 61 -3.67 -1.20 21.05
N GLN A 62 -4.20 -2.30 21.57
CA GLN A 62 -5.63 -2.44 21.93
C GLN A 62 -6.62 -2.18 20.78
N PHE A 63 -6.20 -2.32 19.52
CA PHE A 63 -7.06 -2.06 18.36
C PHE A 63 -8.39 -2.86 18.38
N LYS A 64 -8.36 -4.11 18.88
CA LYS A 64 -9.56 -4.92 19.06
C LYS A 64 -10.59 -4.27 19.98
N LEU A 65 -10.14 -3.61 21.06
CA LEU A 65 -11.01 -2.95 22.02
C LEU A 65 -11.77 -1.79 21.38
N ILE A 66 -11.13 -1.09 20.44
CA ILE A 66 -11.75 -0.03 19.65
C ILE A 66 -12.81 -0.61 18.71
N ASN A 67 -12.50 -1.69 18.00
CA ASN A 67 -13.48 -2.37 17.16
C ASN A 67 -14.68 -2.89 17.96
N ASP A 68 -14.42 -3.54 19.10
CA ASP A 68 -15.46 -4.14 19.93
C ASP A 68 -16.32 -3.06 20.65
N GLY A 69 -15.73 -1.91 20.99
CA GLY A 69 -16.40 -0.83 21.71
C GLY A 69 -17.07 0.24 20.84
N LEU A 70 -16.48 0.57 19.69
CA LEU A 70 -16.91 1.66 18.80
C LEU A 70 -17.33 1.19 17.40
N GLY A 71 -17.18 -0.11 17.12
CA GLY A 71 -17.52 -0.72 15.84
C GLY A 71 -16.39 -0.63 14.80
N HIS A 72 -16.43 -1.52 13.81
CA HIS A 72 -15.41 -1.66 12.78
C HIS A 72 -15.20 -0.39 11.94
N LEU A 73 -16.25 0.38 11.64
CA LEU A 73 -16.12 1.62 10.89
C LEU A 73 -15.20 2.63 11.58
N ARG A 74 -15.24 2.67 12.92
CA ARG A 74 -14.36 3.54 13.71
C ARG A 74 -12.93 3.02 13.75
N GLY A 75 -12.75 1.70 13.76
CA GLY A 75 -11.44 1.08 13.58
C GLY A 75 -10.82 1.41 12.22
N ASP A 76 -11.62 1.37 11.15
CA ASP A 76 -11.18 1.73 9.80
C ASP A 76 -10.77 3.21 9.70
N GLU A 77 -11.49 4.11 10.37
CA GLU A 77 -11.12 5.53 10.47
C GLU A 77 -9.78 5.71 11.18
N LEU A 78 -9.57 5.02 12.30
CA LEU A 78 -8.28 5.05 13.00
C LEU A 78 -7.14 4.52 12.12
N LEU A 79 -7.36 3.42 11.38
CA LEU A 79 -6.37 2.89 10.46
C LEU A 79 -6.02 3.89 9.34
N ARG A 80 -7.02 4.61 8.80
CA ARG A 80 -6.80 5.71 7.83
C ARG A 80 -5.93 6.82 8.42
N GLU A 81 -6.24 7.25 9.63
CA GLU A 81 -5.49 8.31 10.31
C GLU A 81 -4.03 7.89 10.56
N VAL A 82 -3.81 6.67 11.07
CA VAL A 82 -2.47 6.12 11.28
C VAL A 82 -1.71 5.97 9.96
N GLY A 83 -2.36 5.46 8.91
CA GLY A 83 -1.78 5.38 7.58
C GLY A 83 -1.30 6.73 7.07
N THR A 84 -2.15 7.76 7.21
CA THR A 84 -1.82 9.15 6.84
C THR A 84 -0.64 9.71 7.64
N LEU A 85 -0.47 9.32 8.91
CA LEU A 85 0.68 9.76 9.71
C LEU A 85 2.00 9.11 9.28
N LEU A 86 1.96 7.96 8.62
CA LEU A 86 3.13 7.18 8.22
C LEU A 86 3.55 7.40 6.75
N THR A 87 2.71 8.06 5.93
CA THR A 87 2.94 8.30 4.50
C THR A 87 3.12 9.77 4.17
#